data_AF-A0A1D6KJ39-F1
#
_entry.id   AF-A0A1D6KJ39-F1
#
_cell.length_a   1.000
_cell.length_b   1.000
_cell.length_c   1.000
_cell.angle_alpha   90.00
_cell.angle_beta   90.00
_cell.angle_gamma   90.00
#
_symmetry.space_group_name_H-M   'P 1'
#
loop_
_entity.id
_entity.type
_entity.pdbx_description
1 polymer ?
#
loop_
_entity_poly.entity_id
_entity_poly.type
_entity_poly.pdbx_seq_one_letter_code
_entity_poly.pdbx_strand_id
1 'polypeptide(L)' 'MLDSAINGTMNVLRSCKKNPSLKRVVLTSSSSTVRIKDEADLPPNVLLDESSWSSIEFCESLQVSVRSSEE' A
#
# COMPACT_ATOMS: atom_id res chain seq x y z
N MET A 1 9.71 -5.34 6.97
CA MET A 1 8.25 -5.09 7.17
C MET A 1 7.44 -5.26 5.90
N LEU A 2 7.93 -4.82 4.73
CA LEU A 2 7.21 -4.95 3.45
C LEU A 2 6.80 -6.39 3.12
N ASP A 3 7.73 -7.34 3.20
CA ASP A 3 7.44 -8.76 2.94
C ASP A 3 6.36 -9.33 3.86
N SER A 4 6.33 -8.91 5.13
CA SER A 4 5.32 -9.35 6.09
C SER A 4 3.93 -8.86 5.70
N ALA A 5 3.81 -7.61 5.25
CA ALA A 5 2.53 -7.04 4.79
C ALA A 5 2.02 -7.72 3.51
N ILE A 6 2.92 -8.00 2.56
CA ILE A 6 2.60 -8.68 1.30
C ILE A 6 2.17 -10.12 1.58
N ASN A 7 3.02 -10.88 2.29
CA ASN A 7 2.77 -12.29 2.56
C ASN A 7 1.56 -12.50 3.49
N GLY A 8 1.38 -11.62 4.48
CA GLY A 8 0.22 -11.63 5.38
C GLY A 8 -1.09 -11.44 4.63
N THR A 9 -1.19 -10.38 3.83
CA THR A 9 -2.37 -10.11 2.99
C THR A 9 -2.66 -11.27 2.05
N MET A 10 -1.63 -11.77 1.36
CA MET A 10 -1.78 -12.86 0.40
C MET A 10 -2.21 -14.17 1.06
N ASN A 11 -1.71 -14.48 2.26
CA ASN A 11 -2.13 -15.65 3.02
C ASN A 11 -3.62 -15.60 3.39
N VAL A 12 -4.11 -14.44 3.85
CA VAL A 12 -5.53 -14.23 4.16
C VAL A 12 -6.39 -14.37 2.90
N LEU A 13 -6.03 -13.70 1.81
CA LEU A 13 -6.80 -13.76 0.56
C LEU A 13 -6.87 -15.18 -0.03
N ARG A 14 -5.76 -15.94 0.03
CA ARG A 14 -5.74 -17.36 -0.37
C ARG A 14 -6.64 -18.22 0.51
N SER A 15 -6.74 -17.92 1.81
CA SER A 15 -7.61 -18.63 2.74
C SER A 15 -9.08 -18.28 2.50
N CYS A 16 -9.39 -17.00 2.28
CA CYS A 16 -10.70 -16.51 1.89
C CYS A 16 -11.23 -17.20 0.63
N LYS A 17 -10.38 -17.37 -0.40
CA LYS A 17 -10.73 -18.06 -1.65
C LYS A 17 -11.18 -19.52 -1.44
N LYS A 18 -10.71 -20.20 -0.39
CA LYS A 18 -11.06 -21.59 -0.10
C LYS A 18 -12.42 -21.75 0.60
N ASN A 19 -13.01 -20.66 1.10
CA ASN A 19 -14.29 -20.70 1.81
C ASN A 19 -15.46 -20.36 0.85
N PRO A 20 -16.28 -21.33 0.42
CA PRO A 20 -17.37 -21.10 -0.52
C PRO A 20 -18.52 -20.25 0.06
N SER A 21 -18.60 -20.09 1.39
CA SER A 21 -19.62 -19.25 2.04
C SER A 21 -19.25 -17.76 2.06
N LEU A 22 -17.97 -17.43 1.83
CA LEU A 22 -17.47 -16.06 1.88
C LEU A 22 -17.85 -15.31 0.59
N LYS A 23 -18.61 -14.21 0.75
CA LYS A 23 -19.15 -13.44 -0.39
C LYS A 23 -18.32 -12.23 -0.79
N ARG A 24 -17.57 -11.64 0.14
CA ARG A 24 -16.82 -10.39 -0.07
C ARG A 24 -15.67 -10.29 0.92
N VAL A 25 -14.55 -9.74 0.46
CA VAL A 25 -13.43 -9.29 1.29
C VAL A 25 -13.25 -7.79 1.07
N VAL A 26 -13.01 -7.05 2.15
CA VAL A 26 -12.65 -5.63 2.11
C VAL A 26 -11.25 -5.50 2.67
N LEU A 27 -10.32 -4.96 1.88
CA LEU A 27 -8.95 -4.68 2.31
C LEU A 27 -8.86 -3.20 2.70
N THR A 28 -8.50 -2.94 3.96
CA THR A 28 -8.20 -1.58 4.41
C THR A 28 -6.81 -1.20 3.92
N SER A 29 -6.77 -0.41 2.85
CA SER A 29 -5.54 0.23 2.37
C SER A 29 -5.34 1.60 3.06
N SER A 30 -4.37 2.37 2.58
CA SER A 30 -4.06 3.73 3.05
C SER A 30 -4.05 4.72 1.88
N SER A 31 -4.26 6.00 2.17
CA SER A 31 -4.09 7.08 1.17
C SER A 31 -2.63 7.20 0.69
N SER A 32 -1.67 6.68 1.46
CA SER A 32 -0.26 6.59 1.05
C SER A 32 -0.05 5.72 -0.19
N THR A 33 -1.00 4.83 -0.53
CA THR A 33 -0.93 4.00 -1.75
C THR A 33 -1.13 4.80 -3.03
N VAL A 34 -1.69 6.02 -2.95
CA VAL A 34 -1.98 6.86 -4.13
C VAL A 34 -1.27 8.21 -4.14
N ARG A 35 -0.87 8.73 -2.98
CA ARG A 35 -0.36 10.11 -2.81
C ARG A 35 1.16 10.24 -2.76
N ILE A 36 1.92 9.15 -2.73
CA ILE A 36 3.38 9.23 -2.56
C ILE A 36 4.04 9.22 -3.94
N LYS A 37 4.37 10.41 -4.44
CA LYS A 37 5.12 10.61 -5.69
C LYS A 37 6.01 11.85 -5.53
N ASP A 38 6.89 12.05 -6.50
CA ASP A 38 7.65 13.30 -6.59
C ASP A 38 6.68 14.50 -6.71
N GLU A 39 7.09 15.65 -6.17
CA GLU A 39 6.31 16.90 -6.25
C GLU A 39 6.00 17.28 -7.71
N ALA A 40 6.93 16.97 -8.64
CA ALA A 40 6.73 17.17 -10.07
C ALA A 40 5.54 16.36 -10.63
N ASP A 41 5.22 15.21 -10.03
CA ASP A 41 4.14 14.31 -10.45
C ASP A 41 2.81 14.56 -9.71
N LEU A 42 2.83 15.40 -8.66
CA LEU A 42 1.65 15.76 -7.85
C LEU A 42 1.49 17.28 -7.66
N PRO A 43 1.38 18.08 -8.74
CA PRO A 43 1.05 19.50 -8.58
C PRO A 43 -0.30 19.70 -7.85
N PRO A 44 -0.54 20.88 -7.25
CA PRO A 44 -1.66 21.13 -6.33
C PRO A 44 -3.07 20.82 -6.83
N ASN A 45 -3.25 20.66 -8.14
CA ASN A 45 -4.54 20.41 -8.79
C ASN A 45 -4.63 19.03 -9.45
N VAL A 46 -3.73 18.10 -9.15
CA VAL A 46 -3.84 16.72 -9.63
C VAL A 46 -5.02 16.04 -8.95
N LEU A 47 -5.98 15.60 -9.77
CA LEU A 47 -7.07 14.75 -9.33
C LEU A 47 -6.55 13.33 -9.17
N LEU A 48 -6.77 12.75 -8.00
CA LEU A 48 -6.48 11.35 -7.71
C LEU A 48 -7.78 10.56 -7.74
N ASP A 49 -7.74 9.43 -8.42
CA ASP A 49 -8.84 8.50 -8.56
C ASP A 49 -8.40 7.07 -8.22
N GLU A 50 -9.29 6.10 -8.38
CA GLU A 50 -9.02 4.69 -8.10
C GLU A 50 -8.01 4.04 -9.05
N SER A 51 -7.62 4.72 -10.14
CA SER A 51 -6.56 4.28 -11.06
C SER A 51 -5.17 4.78 -10.65
N SER A 52 -5.11 5.70 -9.69
CA SER A 52 -3.88 6.34 -9.24
C SER A 52 -3.06 5.46 -8.30
N TRP A 53 -1.73 5.44 -8.46
CA TRP A 53 -0.78 4.71 -7.63
C TRP A 53 0.43 5.56 -7.27
N SER A 54 1.00 5.36 -6.09
CA SER A 54 2.28 5.94 -5.67
C SER A 54 3.46 5.44 -6.53
N SER A 55 4.50 6.25 -6.69
CA SER A 55 5.75 5.84 -7.37
C SER A 55 6.55 4.91 -6.46
N ILE A 56 6.94 3.76 -6.99
CA ILE A 56 7.75 2.79 -6.25
C ILE A 56 9.13 3.37 -6.00
N GLU A 57 9.73 3.99 -7.03
CA GLU A 57 11.06 4.59 -6.99
C GLU A 57 11.12 5.71 -5.93
N PHE A 58 10.07 6.53 -5.85
CA PHE A 58 9.98 7.58 -4.83
C PHE A 58 9.73 6.99 -3.43
N CYS A 59 8.90 5.95 -3.30
CA CYS A 59 8.73 5.26 -2.02
C CYS A 59 10.04 4.64 -1.51
N GLU A 60 10.85 4.09 -2.40
CA GLU A 60 12.17 3.52 -2.08
C GLU A 60 13.17 4.61 -1.71
N SER A 61 13.17 5.76 -2.39
CA SER A 61 14.05 6.89 -2.04
C SER A 61 13.72 7.49 -0.66
N LEU A 62 12.45 7.42 -0.24
CA LEU A 62 11.99 7.80 1.09
C LEU A 62 12.40 6.83 2.20
N GLN A 63 13.15 5.74 1.91
CA GLN A 63 13.71 4.82 2.93
C GLN A 63 14.81 5.46 3.81
N VAL A 64 14.55 6.63 4.37
CA VAL A 64 15.19 7.08 5.61
C VAL A 64 14.68 6.16 6.71
N SER A 65 15.52 5.18 7.07
CA SER A 65 15.49 4.35 8.28
C SER A 65 14.19 4.44 9.09
N VAL A 66 13.40 3.36 9.11
CA VAL A 66 12.70 3.01 10.33
C VAL A 66 13.79 2.82 11.38
N ARG A 67 14.24 3.91 12.02
CA ARG A 67 14.84 3.83 13.34
C ARG A 67 13.70 3.26 14.17
N SER A 68 13.73 1.94 14.35
CA SER A 68 13.26 1.36 15.59
C SER A 68 13.85 2.24 16.68
N SER A 69 13.03 3.13 17.23
CA SER A 69 13.21 3.57 18.60
C SER A 69 13.15 2.28 19.43
N GLU A 70 14.31 1.66 19.59
CA GLU A 70 14.56 0.75 20.69
C GLU A 70 14.43 1.58 21.95
N GLU A 71 13.28 1.43 22.61
CA GLU A 71 13.19 1.44 24.08
C GLU A 71 12.79 0.04 24.53
#